data_AF-A0A9P5XTG0-F1
#
_entry.id   AF-A0A9P5XTG0-F1
#
_cell.length_a   1.000
_cell.length_b   1.000
_cell.length_c   1.000
_cell.angle_alpha   90.00
_cell.angle_beta   90.00
_cell.angle_gamma   90.00
#
_symmetry.space_group_name_H-M   'P 1'
#
loop_
_entity.id
_entity.type
_entity.pdbx_description
1 polymer ?
#
loop_
_entity_poly.entity_id
_entity_poly.type
_entity_poly.pdbx_seq_one_letter_code
_entity_poly.pdbx_strand_id
1 'polypeptide(L)' 'MNALSRREEETLLKTTKARALQECDAFVKEFADCASGRTISVAWACKDHLRRVQECMVQL' A
#
# COMPACT_ATOMS: atom_id res chain seq x y z
N MET A 1 -4.80 24.46 15.46
CA MET A 1 -4.61 23.04 15.12
C MET A 1 -4.94 22.24 16.37
N ASN A 2 -6.08 21.54 16.38
CA ASN A 2 -6.37 20.62 17.48
C ASN A 2 -5.49 19.38 17.29
N ALA A 3 -4.78 18.99 18.34
CA ALA A 3 -4.05 17.73 18.34
C ALA A 3 -5.09 16.61 18.24
N LEU A 4 -4.97 15.77 17.21
CA LEU A 4 -5.78 14.57 17.08
C LEU A 4 -5.49 13.64 18.26
N SER A 5 -6.53 13.01 18.79
CA SER A 5 -6.34 11.88 19.70
C SER A 5 -5.70 10.72 18.95
N ARG A 6 -4.87 9.91 19.63
CA ARG A 6 -4.22 8.72 19.01
C ARG A 6 -5.19 7.80 18.27
N ARG A 7 -6.43 7.69 18.76
CA ARG A 7 -7.49 6.89 18.11
C ARG A 7 -7.98 7.50 16.80
N GLU A 8 -8.08 8.82 16.74
CA GLU A 8 -8.51 9.55 15.54
C GLU A 8 -7.42 9.50 14.48
N GLU A 9 -6.16 9.65 14.88
CA GLU A 9 -5.00 9.47 14.00
C GLU A 9 -4.95 8.05 13.42
N GLU A 10 -5.11 7.02 14.25
CA GLU A 10 -5.15 5.63 13.77
C GLU A 10 -6.31 5.37 12.81
N THR A 11 -7.48 5.95 13.09
CA THR A 11 -8.66 5.84 12.22
C THR A 11 -8.43 6.53 10.88
N LEU A 12 -7.83 7.72 10.90
CA LEU A 12 -7.45 8.46 9.70
C LEU A 12 -6.43 7.67 8.88
N LEU A 13 -5.35 7.18 9.50
CA LEU A 13 -4.33 6.39 8.82
C LEU A 13 -4.93 5.13 8.15
N LYS A 14 -5.82 4.42 8.85
CA LYS A 14 -6.52 3.25 8.29
C LYS A 14 -7.40 3.63 7.11
N THR A 15 -8.19 4.69 7.24
CA THR A 15 -9.13 5.14 6.20
C THR A 15 -8.37 5.62 4.96
N THR A 16 -7.33 6.42 5.13
CA THR A 16 -6.47 6.90 4.05
C THR A 16 -5.78 5.75 3.35
N LYS A 17 -5.23 4.78 4.10
CA LYS A 17 -4.59 3.60 3.52
C LYS A 17 -5.58 2.74 2.72
N ALA A 18 -6.78 2.51 3.24
CA ALA A 18 -7.80 1.73 2.55
C ALA A 18 -8.22 2.40 1.24
N ARG A 19 -8.38 3.73 1.24
CA ARG A 19 -8.66 4.49 0.03
C ARG A 19 -7.52 4.43 -0.99
N ALA A 20 -6.28 4.64 -0.55
CA ALA A 20 -5.10 4.56 -1.42
C ALA A 20 -4.95 3.16 -2.05
N LEU A 21 -5.25 2.10 -1.29
CA LEU A 21 -5.28 0.73 -1.80
C LEU A 21 -6.34 0.52 -2.89
N GLN A 22 -7.52 1.14 -2.74
CA GLN A 22 -8.59 1.04 -3.75
C GLN A 22 -8.24 1.82 -5.03
N GLU A 23 -7.66 3.01 -4.91
CA GLU A 23 -7.25 3.82 -6.06
C GLU A 23 -6.10 3.15 -6.85
N CYS A 24 -5.20 2.45 -6.16
CA CYS A 24 -4.06 1.75 -6.73
C CYS A 24 -4.30 0.26 -7.02
N ASP A 25 -5.55 -0.19 -7.06
CA ASP A 25 -5.94 -1.62 -7.15
C ASP A 25 -5.27 -2.36 -8.33
N ALA A 26 -5.08 -1.69 -9.48
CA ALA A 26 -4.40 -2.27 -10.64
C ALA A 26 -2.94 -2.67 -10.33
N PHE A 27 -2.17 -1.80 -9.67
CA PHE A 27 -0.79 -2.09 -9.30
C PHE A 27 -0.69 -3.11 -8.17
N VAL A 28 -1.66 -3.06 -7.24
CA VAL A 28 -1.75 -4.03 -6.14
C VAL A 28 -2.02 -5.43 -6.69
N LYS A 29 -2.87 -5.57 -7.72
CA LYS A 29 -3.10 -6.83 -8.42
C LYS A 29 -1.83 -7.37 -9.08
N GLU A 30 -1.11 -6.54 -9.83
CA GLU A 30 0.18 -6.96 -10.43
C GLU A 30 1.19 -7.45 -9.38
N PHE A 31 1.27 -6.75 -8.24
CA PHE A 31 2.12 -7.16 -7.13
C PHE A 31 1.64 -8.48 -6.50
N ALA A 32 0.33 -8.65 -6.32
CA ALA A 32 -0.26 -9.88 -5.78
C ALA A 32 -0.05 -11.07 -6.72
N ASP A 33 -0.15 -10.88 -8.03
CA ASP A 33 0.12 -11.90 -9.03
C ASP A 33 1.60 -12.30 -9.00
N CYS A 34 2.53 -11.34 -8.88
CA CYS A 34 3.96 -11.63 -8.74
C CYS A 34 4.29 -12.36 -7.42
N ALA A 35 3.65 -11.95 -6.32
CA ALA A 35 3.85 -12.54 -5.00
C ALA A 35 3.19 -13.92 -4.86
N SER A 36 2.18 -14.22 -5.68
CA SER A 36 1.50 -15.51 -5.67
C SER A 36 2.48 -16.64 -6.00
N GLY A 37 2.66 -17.56 -5.04
CA GLY A 37 3.59 -18.69 -5.15
C GLY A 37 5.03 -18.37 -4.75
N ARG A 38 5.34 -17.14 -4.31
CA ARG A 38 6.65 -16.77 -3.75
C ARG A 38 6.45 -16.44 -2.27
N THR A 39 7.17 -17.11 -1.37
CA THR A 39 7.11 -16.84 0.08
C THR A 39 8.37 -16.15 0.59
N ILE A 40 9.54 -16.57 0.09
CA ILE A 40 10.84 -16.04 0.53
C ILE A 40 11.36 -15.00 -0.46
N SER A 41 11.12 -15.19 -1.76
CA SER A 41 11.74 -14.39 -2.83
C SER A 41 11.01 -13.12 -3.23
N VAL A 42 9.84 -12.85 -2.63
CA VAL A 42 8.98 -11.70 -2.98
C VAL A 42 9.75 -10.38 -2.90
N ALA A 43 10.54 -10.21 -1.84
CA ALA A 43 11.20 -8.93 -1.51
C ALA A 43 12.16 -8.44 -2.61
N TRP A 44 12.78 -9.36 -3.37
CA TRP A 44 13.66 -9.01 -4.49
C TRP A 44 13.02 -9.27 -5.85
N ALA A 45 12.24 -10.35 -5.99
CA ALA A 45 11.66 -10.73 -7.28
C ALA A 45 10.48 -9.84 -7.71
N CYS A 46 9.75 -9.27 -6.75
CA CYS A 46 8.61 -8.40 -7.00
C CYS A 46 8.88 -6.94 -6.61
N LYS A 47 10.16 -6.58 -6.45
CA LYS A 47 10.60 -5.25 -6.01
C LYS A 47 10.07 -4.14 -6.92
N ASP A 48 10.07 -4.35 -8.22
CA ASP A 48 9.61 -3.36 -9.19
C ASP A 48 8.09 -3.15 -9.12
N HIS A 49 7.31 -4.22 -8.94
CA HIS A 49 5.86 -4.12 -8.72
C HIS A 49 5.55 -3.42 -7.40
N LEU A 50 6.29 -3.75 -6.33
CA LEU A 50 6.15 -3.08 -5.04
C LEU A 50 6.44 -1.57 -5.16
N ARG A 51 7.46 -1.19 -5.93
CA ARG A 51 7.79 0.21 -6.18
C ARG A 51 6.65 0.97 -6.86
N ARG A 52 6.00 0.37 -7.87
CA ARG A 52 4.84 0.99 -8.53
C ARG A 52 3.66 1.21 -7.58
N VAL A 53 3.39 0.22 -6.73
CA VAL A 53 2.36 0.34 -5.69
C VAL A 53 2.71 1.51 -4.74
N GLN A 54 3.96 1.62 -4.32
CA GLN A 54 4.42 2.71 -3.45
C GLN A 54 4.32 4.08 -4.14
N GLU A 55 4.76 4.19 -5.40
CA GLU A 55 4.66 5.41 -6.20
C GLU A 55 3.20 5.86 -6.36
N CYS A 56 2.26 4.92 -6.50
CA CYS A 56 0.84 5.24 -6.56
C CYS A 56 0.24 5.63 -5.19
N MET A 57 0.67 4.99 -4.10
CA MET A 57 0.14 5.27 -2.75
C MET A 57 0.65 6.58 -2.15
N VAL A 58 1.82 7.06 -2.57
CA VAL A 58 2.34 8.36 -2.16
C VAL A 58 1.55 9.45 -2.89
N GLN A 59 0.54 10.00 -2.21
CA GLN A 59 -0.10 11.24 -2.62
C GLN A 59 0.80 12.39 -2.15
N LEU A 60 1.59 12.95 -3.06
CA LEU A 60 2.39 14.16 -2.85
C LEU A 60 1.50 15.39 -2.60
#